data_AF-A0A1B6JGN5-F1
#
_entry.id   AF-A0A1B6JGN5-F1
#
_cell.length_a   1.000
_cell.length_b   1.000
_cell.length_c   1.000
_cell.angle_alpha   90.00
_cell.angle_beta   90.00
_cell.angle_gamma   90.00
#
_symmetry.space_group_name_H-M   'P 1'
#
loop_
_entity.id
_entity.type
_entity.pdbx_description
1 polymer ?
#
loop_
_entity_poly.entity_id
_entity_poly.type
_entity_poly.pdbx_seq_one_letter_code
_entity_poly.pdbx_strand_id
1 'polypeptide(L)'
;STFLQLPQLIDDLLRILHFKNLTKLCCEVAECVRNISVDSRLQDALLDAGILWYLLTFLFSYVFTLEECGVERSEDTNNQEVLNRLAKLSVQACARLAGYEP
;
A
#
# COMPACT_ATOMS: atom_id res chain seq x y z
N SER A 1 9.63 -6.54 17.39
CA SER A 1 8.70 -7.33 16.57
C SER A 1 9.34 -8.61 16.01
N THR A 2 8.61 -9.73 15.96
CA THR A 2 8.98 -11.00 15.29
C THR A 2 9.32 -10.82 13.80
N PHE A 3 8.72 -9.83 13.14
CA PHE A 3 8.94 -9.58 11.71
C PHE A 3 10.36 -9.09 11.38
N LEU A 4 11.09 -8.48 12.33
CA LEU A 4 12.48 -8.09 12.15
C LEU A 4 13.43 -9.30 11.98
N GLN A 5 12.98 -10.50 12.36
CA GLN A 5 13.74 -11.74 12.20
C GLN A 5 13.55 -12.36 10.81
N LEU A 6 12.73 -11.76 9.94
CA LEU A 6 12.52 -12.19 8.57
C LEU A 6 13.41 -11.37 7.62
N PRO A 7 14.61 -11.86 7.27
CA PRO A 7 15.64 -11.04 6.60
C PRO A 7 15.23 -10.57 5.19
N GLN A 8 14.26 -11.24 4.56
CA GLN A 8 13.82 -10.92 3.20
C GLN A 8 12.51 -10.13 3.16
N LEU A 9 11.86 -9.89 4.31
CA LEU A 9 10.51 -9.33 4.34
C LEU A 9 10.43 -8.01 3.57
N ILE A 10 11.31 -7.06 3.86
CA ILE A 10 11.27 -5.73 3.24
C ILE A 10 11.57 -5.82 1.73
N ASP A 11 12.58 -6.60 1.35
CA ASP A 11 12.94 -6.80 -0.06
C ASP A 11 11.80 -7.43 -0.86
N ASP A 12 11.09 -8.39 -0.26
CA ASP A 12 9.93 -9.05 -0.88
C ASP A 12 8.76 -8.06 -1.07
N LEU A 13 8.48 -7.22 -0.06
CA LEU A 13 7.46 -6.18 -0.17
C LEU A 13 7.81 -5.17 -1.29
N LEU A 14 9.04 -4.68 -1.33
CA LEU A 14 9.50 -3.74 -2.37
C LEU A 14 9.44 -4.35 -3.77
N ARG A 15 9.84 -5.62 -3.90
CA ARG A 15 9.79 -6.34 -5.18
C ARG A 15 8.36 -6.44 -5.70
N ILE A 16 7.40 -6.69 -4.83
CA ILE A 16 5.98 -6.68 -5.22
C ILE A 16 5.56 -5.29 -5.69
N LEU A 17 5.89 -4.24 -4.94
CA LEU A 17 5.50 -2.86 -5.29
C LEU A 17 6.13 -2.35 -6.58
N HIS A 18 7.27 -2.93 -6.99
CA HIS A 18 7.88 -2.67 -8.28
C HIS A 18 6.96 -3.07 -9.45
N PHE A 19 6.22 -4.17 -9.31
CA PHE A 19 5.28 -4.65 -10.32
C PHE A 19 3.90 -4.01 -10.14
N LYS A 20 3.78 -2.74 -10.51
CA LYS A 20 2.55 -1.92 -10.33
C LYS A 20 1.29 -2.50 -10.97
N ASN A 21 1.42 -3.41 -11.94
CA ASN A 21 0.31 -4.11 -12.58
C ASN A 21 -0.30 -5.23 -11.72
N LEU A 22 0.39 -5.66 -10.65
CA LEU A 22 -0.13 -6.61 -9.67
C LEU A 22 -0.96 -5.88 -8.60
N THR A 23 -1.97 -5.12 -9.03
CA THR A 23 -2.68 -4.15 -8.18
C THR A 23 -3.27 -4.76 -6.91
N LYS A 24 -3.90 -5.95 -7.01
CA LYS A 24 -4.42 -6.68 -5.85
C LYS A 24 -3.32 -7.04 -4.86
N LEU A 25 -2.16 -7.51 -5.34
CA LEU A 25 -1.03 -7.83 -4.48
C LEU A 25 -0.38 -6.58 -3.87
N CYS A 26 -0.34 -5.47 -4.62
CA CYS A 26 0.07 -4.17 -4.09
C CYS A 26 -0.86 -3.68 -2.97
N CYS A 27 -2.17 -3.95 -3.04
CA CYS A 27 -3.10 -3.64 -1.95
C CYS A 27 -2.71 -4.40 -0.68
N GLU A 28 -2.45 -5.70 -0.78
CA GLU A 28 -2.06 -6.52 0.36
C GLU A 28 -0.72 -6.07 0.96
N VAL A 29 0.22 -5.61 0.12
CA VAL A 29 1.47 -5.01 0.62
C VAL A 29 1.22 -3.68 1.33
N ALA A 30 0.42 -2.78 0.77
CA ALA A 30 0.09 -1.51 1.42
C ALA A 30 -0.57 -1.72 2.80
N GLU A 31 -1.50 -2.68 2.88
CA GLU A 31 -2.13 -3.08 4.14
C GLU A 31 -1.13 -3.71 5.13
N CYS A 32 -0.24 -4.59 4.66
CA CYS A 32 0.83 -5.16 5.46
C CYS A 32 1.72 -4.06 6.05
N VAL A 33 2.19 -3.12 5.21
CA VAL A 33 3.01 -1.97 5.63
C VAL A 33 2.31 -1.14 6.69
N ARG A 34 1.02 -0.80 6.48
CA ARG A 34 0.20 -0.09 7.47
C ARG A 34 0.21 -0.83 8.82
N ASN A 35 0.03 -2.15 8.82
CA ASN A 35 -0.12 -2.93 10.04
C ASN A 35 1.22 -3.18 10.76
N ILE A 36 2.33 -3.35 10.03
CA ILE A 36 3.65 -3.62 10.65
C ILE A 36 4.40 -2.35 11.06
N SER A 37 4.05 -1.18 10.49
CA SER A 37 4.66 0.12 10.82
C SER A 37 4.24 0.66 12.20
N VAL A 38 3.53 -0.13 13.01
CA VAL A 38 3.30 0.16 14.44
C VAL A 38 4.56 -0.09 15.29
N ASP A 39 5.51 -0.90 14.80
CA ASP A 39 6.83 -1.08 15.42
C ASP A 39 7.80 -0.08 14.76
N SER A 40 8.34 0.84 15.56
CA SER A 40 9.20 1.92 15.07
C SER A 40 10.45 1.43 14.34
N ARG A 41 10.99 0.25 14.71
CA ARG A 41 12.16 -0.32 14.03
C ARG A 41 11.81 -0.82 12.63
N LEU A 42 10.60 -1.33 12.45
CA LEU A 42 10.10 -1.71 11.12
C LEU A 42 9.74 -0.47 10.31
N GLN A 43 9.11 0.53 10.93
CA GLN A 43 8.85 1.82 10.32
C GLN A 43 10.13 2.43 9.74
N ASP A 44 11.19 2.54 10.55
CA ASP A 44 12.50 3.06 10.13
C ASP A 44 13.09 2.22 8.99
N ALA A 45 13.12 0.89 9.15
CA ALA A 45 13.68 0.00 8.13
C ALA A 45 12.93 0.07 6.79
N LEU A 46 11.60 0.23 6.81
CA LEU A 46 10.78 0.39 5.62
C LEU A 46 11.03 1.74 4.93
N LEU A 47 11.21 2.81 5.72
CA LEU A 47 11.54 4.14 5.22
C LEU A 47 12.93 4.16 4.59
N ASP A 48 13.93 3.59 5.27
CA ASP A 48 15.31 3.47 4.77
C ASP A 48 15.37 2.69 3.45
N ALA A 49 14.53 1.67 3.31
CA ALA A 49 14.43 0.88 2.08
C ALA A 49 13.64 1.59 0.95
N GLY A 50 13.09 2.78 1.22
CA GLY A 50 12.46 3.63 0.21
C GLY A 50 11.00 3.27 -0.12
N ILE A 51 10.29 2.55 0.75
CA ILE A 51 8.91 2.11 0.47
C ILE A 51 7.95 3.28 0.19
N LEU A 52 8.23 4.44 0.81
CA LEU A 52 7.43 5.65 0.68
C LEU A 52 7.28 6.09 -0.78
N TRP A 53 8.33 5.95 -1.59
CA TRP A 53 8.32 6.35 -3.00
C TRP A 53 7.35 5.52 -3.84
N TYR A 54 7.18 4.24 -3.52
CA TYR A 54 6.20 3.39 -4.18
C TYR A 54 4.77 3.82 -3.81
N LEU A 55 4.50 3.92 -2.50
CA LEU A 55 3.17 4.24 -1.97
C LEU A 55 2.66 5.59 -2.48
N LEU A 56 3.51 6.63 -2.46
CA LEU A 56 3.16 7.96 -2.97
C LEU A 56 2.72 7.93 -4.43
N THR A 57 3.30 7.06 -5.27
CA THR A 57 2.89 6.99 -6.68
C THR A 57 1.49 6.44 -6.88
N PHE A 58 0.99 5.60 -5.97
CA PHE A 58 -0.36 5.02 -6.08
C PHE A 58 -1.47 5.99 -5.72
N LEU A 59 -1.18 7.04 -4.94
CA LEU A 59 -2.17 8.09 -4.61
C LEU A 59 -2.73 8.73 -5.88
N PHE A 60 -1.89 8.89 -6.90
CA PHE A 60 -2.28 9.52 -8.17
C PHE A 60 -3.16 8.63 -9.06
N SER A 61 -3.36 7.36 -8.69
CA SER A 61 -4.26 6.44 -9.41
C SER A 61 -5.72 6.58 -8.98
N TYR A 62 -6.02 7.41 -7.97
CA TYR A 62 -7.37 7.62 -7.48
C TYR A 62 -8.22 8.42 -8.47
N VAL A 63 -9.38 7.86 -8.85
CA VAL A 63 -10.36 8.50 -9.73
C VAL A 63 -11.68 8.66 -8.97
N PHE A 64 -11.97 9.88 -8.54
CA PHE A 64 -13.16 10.22 -7.75
C PHE A 64 -14.48 10.01 -8.52
N THR A 65 -14.50 10.33 -9.81
CA THR A 65 -15.73 10.27 -10.64
C THR A 65 -16.29 8.85 -10.77
N LEU A 66 -15.47 7.81 -10.59
CA LEU A 66 -15.94 6.43 -10.56
C LEU A 66 -16.89 6.19 -9.37
N GLU A 67 -16.64 6.84 -8.23
CA GLU A 67 -17.47 6.71 -7.03
C GLU A 67 -18.86 7.33 -7.21
N GLU A 68 -18.97 8.37 -8.04
CA GLU A 68 -20.22 9.10 -8.28
C GLU A 68 -21.14 8.42 -9.30
N CYS A 69 -20.61 7.62 -10.24
CA CYS A 69 -21.41 7.06 -11.33
C CYS A 69 -22.37 5.90 -10.94
N GLY A 70 -22.34 5.42 -9.69
CA GLY A 70 -23.32 4.44 -9.19
C GLY A 70 -23.41 3.08 -9.91
N VAL A 71 -22.46 2.77 -10.80
CA VAL A 71 -22.42 1.50 -11.57
C VAL A 71 -22.11 0.33 -10.63
N GLU A 72 -22.74 -0.83 -10.83
CA GLU A 72 -22.42 -2.06 -10.09
C GLU A 72 -20.92 -2.39 -10.19
N ARG A 73 -20.34 -2.70 -9.03
CA ARG A 73 -18.90 -2.75 -8.81
C ARG A 73 -18.48 -4.16 -8.42
N SER A 74 -17.45 -4.66 -9.08
CA SER A 74 -16.77 -5.89 -8.70
C SER A 74 -15.29 -5.75 -9.01
N GLU A 75 -14.43 -6.09 -8.05
CA GLU A 75 -12.98 -6.13 -8.22
C GLU A 75 -12.52 -7.13 -9.31
N ASP A 76 -13.42 -7.98 -9.82
CA ASP A 76 -13.16 -8.90 -10.92
C ASP A 76 -13.52 -8.33 -12.30
N THR A 77 -14.35 -7.28 -12.35
CA THR A 77 -14.78 -6.65 -13.61
C THR A 77 -14.25 -5.24 -13.81
N ASN A 78 -13.81 -4.56 -12.74
CA ASN A 78 -13.38 -3.16 -12.79
C ASN A 78 -11.99 -2.93 -12.17
N ASN A 79 -10.97 -2.83 -13.01
CA ASN A 79 -9.59 -2.54 -12.61
C ASN A 79 -9.43 -1.18 -11.90
N GLN A 80 -10.30 -0.20 -12.19
CA GLN A 80 -10.20 1.13 -11.58
C GLN A 80 -10.67 1.13 -10.12
N GLU A 81 -11.59 0.23 -9.74
CA GLU A 81 -11.98 0.08 -8.34
C GLU A 81 -10.81 -0.43 -7.49
N VAL A 82 -10.06 -1.40 -8.00
CA VAL A 82 -8.85 -1.92 -7.33
C VAL A 82 -7.78 -0.83 -7.22
N LEU A 83 -7.62 0.02 -8.25
CA LEU A 83 -6.71 1.17 -8.20
C LEU A 83 -7.14 2.20 -7.14
N ASN A 84 -8.44 2.48 -7.02
CA ASN A 84 -8.95 3.36 -5.97
C ASN A 84 -8.75 2.78 -4.57
N ARG A 85 -8.96 1.46 -4.39
CA ARG A 85 -8.65 0.76 -3.13
C ARG A 85 -7.16 0.87 -2.80
N LEU A 86 -6.28 0.62 -3.77
CA LEU A 86 -4.83 0.74 -3.59
C LEU A 86 -4.42 2.15 -3.19
N ALA A 87 -4.99 3.19 -3.83
CA ALA A 87 -4.72 4.57 -3.49
C ALA A 87 -5.08 4.88 -2.03
N LYS A 88 -6.27 4.46 -1.58
CA LYS A 88 -6.73 4.65 -0.18
C LYS A 88 -5.83 3.91 0.82
N LEU A 89 -5.50 2.65 0.56
CA LEU A 89 -4.58 1.86 1.40
C LEU A 89 -3.19 2.50 1.46
N SER A 90 -2.71 3.02 0.33
CA SER A 90 -1.41 3.69 0.26
C SER A 90 -1.36 4.95 1.12
N VAL A 91 -2.45 5.75 1.15
CA VAL A 91 -2.55 6.90 2.08
C VAL A 91 -2.49 6.44 3.53
N GLN A 92 -3.23 5.40 3.90
CA GLN A 92 -3.22 4.87 5.27
C GLN A 92 -1.84 4.32 5.67
N ALA A 93 -1.16 3.63 4.75
CA ALA A 93 0.20 3.15 4.94
C ALA A 93 1.18 4.31 5.13
N CYS A 94 1.09 5.36 4.30
CA CYS A 94 1.88 6.58 4.46
C CYS A 94 1.62 7.27 5.82
N ALA A 95 0.37 7.35 6.26
CA ALA A 95 0.03 7.93 7.56
C ALA A 95 0.70 7.15 8.71
N ARG A 96 0.62 5.82 8.68
CA ARG A 96 1.32 4.96 9.65
C ARG A 96 2.83 5.12 9.60
N LEU A 97 3.43 5.18 8.41
CA LEU A 97 4.87 5.44 8.24
C LEU A 97 5.30 6.83 8.72
N ALA A 98 4.39 7.80 8.75
CA ALA A 98 4.64 9.12 9.33
C ALA A 98 4.37 9.18 10.85
N GLY A 99 4.01 8.05 11.48
CA GLY A 99 3.76 7.96 12.92
C GLY A 99 2.35 8.38 13.35
N TYR A 100 1.42 8.59 12.42
CA TYR A 100 0.01 8.84 12.76
C TYR A 100 -0.70 7.52 13.07
N GLU A 101 -1.64 7.56 14.03
CA GLU A 101 -2.60 6.48 14.26
C GLU A 101 -3.95 6.88 13.62
N PRO A 102 -4.26 6.38 12.41
CA PRO A 102 -5.56 6.60 11.78
C PRO A 102 -6.68 5.81 12.45
#